data_AF-A0A2H6J238-F1
#
_entry.id   AF-A0A2H6J238-F1
#
_cell.length_a   1.000
_cell.length_b   1.000
_cell.length_c   1.000
_cell.angle_alpha   90.00
_cell.angle_beta   90.00
_cell.angle_gamma   90.00
#
_symmetry.space_group_name_H-M   'P 1'
#
loop_
_entity.id
_entity.type
_entity.pdbx_description
1 polymer ?
#
loop_
_entity_poly.entity_id
_entity_poly.type
_entity_poly.pdbx_seq_one_letter_code
_entity_poly.pdbx_strand_id
1 'polypeptide(L)'
;MNRAASAFIAASVFWVWLLPASASACTTGQYLHNGSVMDVQTCPGGSITISYVQPRAGMVKAGARGGSLLFDGFEGPGGAITGQSRLFSARCGVVPYAVSGSRQGNTIILNGTAPIRGKGCRVVRHRQDNLVFTQLAAGPQVAPPQCPPGFVLSGGQCIRVGAGAPAPIPQPAPGAGDWYAIAGSMRTQAQAQARVNQLGGGAWYIMNTAQCPNFRNGYWIATAGPFSKGQAQSYSASAKRYGAYIKTCN
;
A
#
# COMPACT_ATOMS: atom_id res chain seq x y z
N MET A 1 47.90 -19.73 -68.36
CA MET A 1 46.89 -20.72 -67.96
C MET A 1 46.58 -20.50 -66.48
N ASN A 2 45.39 -19.95 -66.23
CA ASN A 2 45.03 -19.22 -65.02
C ASN A 2 44.64 -20.17 -63.87
N ARG A 3 45.17 -19.95 -62.67
CA ARG A 3 44.67 -20.58 -61.43
C ARG A 3 43.73 -19.59 -60.73
N ALA A 4 42.44 -19.91 -60.71
CA ALA A 4 41.42 -19.16 -59.99
C ALA A 4 41.54 -19.42 -58.48
N ALA A 5 41.77 -18.37 -57.70
CA ALA A 5 41.70 -18.40 -56.24
C ALA A 5 40.23 -18.25 -55.80
N SER A 6 39.73 -19.23 -55.07
CA SER A 6 38.39 -19.22 -54.48
C SER A 6 38.39 -18.35 -53.22
N ALA A 7 37.63 -17.26 -53.24
CA ALA A 7 37.39 -16.39 -52.09
C ALA A 7 36.18 -16.93 -51.30
N PHE A 8 36.42 -17.42 -50.08
CA PHE A 8 35.35 -17.71 -49.13
C PHE A 8 34.95 -16.41 -48.42
N ILE A 9 33.77 -15.88 -48.75
CA ILE A 9 33.15 -14.76 -48.04
C ILE A 9 32.53 -15.33 -46.76
N ALA A 10 33.16 -15.10 -45.61
CA ALA A 10 32.59 -15.42 -44.31
C ALA A 10 31.49 -14.39 -43.97
N ALA A 11 30.23 -14.75 -44.24
CA ALA A 11 29.09 -13.96 -43.82
C ALA A 11 28.96 -13.98 -42.29
N SER A 12 29.44 -12.92 -41.64
CA SER A 12 29.27 -12.74 -40.20
C SER A 12 27.84 -12.26 -39.93
N VAL A 13 26.98 -13.18 -39.49
CA VAL A 13 25.63 -12.86 -39.05
C VAL A 13 25.71 -12.14 -37.70
N PHE A 14 25.71 -10.81 -37.74
CA PHE A 14 25.54 -10.00 -36.53
C PHE A 14 24.10 -10.21 -36.02
N TRP A 15 23.94 -11.09 -35.03
CA TRP A 15 22.75 -11.12 -34.19
C TRP A 15 22.72 -9.81 -33.39
N VAL A 16 21.97 -8.83 -33.89
CA VAL A 16 21.58 -7.65 -33.12
C VAL A 16 20.68 -8.14 -32.00
N TRP A 17 21.24 -8.28 -30.80
CA TRP A 17 20.45 -8.45 -29.58
C TRP A 17 19.60 -7.20 -29.40
N LEU A 18 18.33 -7.28 -29.77
CA LEU A 18 17.31 -6.32 -29.37
C LEU A 18 17.17 -6.40 -27.85
N LEU A 19 17.94 -5.57 -27.15
CA LEU A 19 17.76 -5.35 -25.72
C LEU A 19 16.36 -4.77 -25.51
N PRO A 20 15.47 -5.44 -24.74
CA PRO A 20 14.18 -4.87 -24.43
C PRO A 20 14.39 -3.55 -23.69
N ALA A 21 13.78 -2.47 -24.20
CA ALA A 21 13.78 -1.20 -23.50
C ALA A 21 13.00 -1.36 -22.19
N SER A 22 13.71 -1.28 -21.06
CA SER A 22 13.11 -1.24 -19.74
C SER A 22 12.24 0.01 -19.63
N ALA A 23 10.92 -0.15 -19.73
CA ALA A 23 10.00 0.91 -19.36
C ALA A 23 10.14 1.14 -17.85
N SER A 24 10.72 2.29 -17.49
CA SER A 24 10.81 2.70 -16.10
C SER A 24 9.39 2.76 -15.52
N ALA A 25 9.11 1.95 -14.50
CA ALA A 25 7.81 1.89 -13.87
C ALA A 25 7.58 3.13 -12.98
N CYS A 26 6.34 3.56 -12.84
CA CYS A 26 5.99 4.55 -11.83
C CYS A 26 6.16 3.97 -10.43
N THR A 27 6.67 4.77 -9.51
CA THR A 27 6.76 4.45 -8.09
C THR A 27 5.50 4.92 -7.39
N THR A 28 4.92 4.08 -6.54
CA THR A 28 3.74 4.45 -5.72
C THR A 28 4.10 4.37 -4.24
N GLY A 29 3.64 5.35 -3.45
CA GLY A 29 3.75 5.34 -2.00
C GLY A 29 2.48 5.86 -1.34
N GLN A 30 2.19 5.38 -0.12
CA GLN A 30 1.03 5.82 0.65
C GLN A 30 1.35 6.99 1.57
N TYR A 31 0.40 7.91 1.68
CA TYR A 31 0.52 9.15 2.45
C TYR A 31 -0.74 9.39 3.28
N LEU A 32 -0.57 10.02 4.45
CA LEU A 32 -1.66 10.58 5.24
C LEU A 32 -1.91 12.03 4.85
N HIS A 33 -3.17 12.36 4.66
CA HIS A 33 -3.64 13.72 4.46
C HIS A 33 -4.95 13.95 5.21
N ASN A 34 -4.90 14.79 6.25
CA ASN A 34 -6.10 15.25 6.96
C ASN A 34 -7.03 14.12 7.45
N GLY A 35 -6.46 12.97 7.82
CA GLY A 35 -7.18 11.76 8.25
C GLY A 35 -7.68 10.86 7.11
N SER A 36 -7.25 11.08 5.87
CA SER A 36 -7.45 10.19 4.72
C SER A 36 -6.13 9.50 4.35
N VAL A 37 -6.21 8.29 3.79
CA VAL A 37 -5.07 7.61 3.15
C VAL A 37 -5.08 7.92 1.67
N MET A 38 -3.91 8.31 1.14
CA MET A 38 -3.69 8.71 -0.24
C MET A 38 -2.62 7.84 -0.88
N ASP A 39 -2.77 7.53 -2.17
CA ASP A 39 -1.69 7.01 -3.00
C ASP A 39 -1.05 8.17 -3.74
N VAL A 40 0.27 8.27 -3.67
CA VAL A 40 1.09 9.18 -4.46
C VAL A 40 1.85 8.33 -5.46
N GLN A 41 1.58 8.53 -6.75
CA GLN A 41 2.28 7.87 -7.84
C GLN A 41 3.16 8.89 -8.56
N THR A 42 4.46 8.59 -8.65
CA THR A 42 5.44 9.38 -9.40
C THR A 42 5.98 8.52 -10.54
N CYS A 43 5.90 9.03 -11.77
CA CYS A 43 6.36 8.35 -12.96
C CYS A 43 7.69 8.95 -13.48
N PRO A 44 8.44 8.20 -14.28
CA PRO A 44 9.57 8.76 -15.03
C PRO A 44 9.12 9.97 -15.85
N GLY A 45 10.00 10.96 -15.96
CA GLY A 45 9.65 12.23 -16.57
C GLY A 45 8.89 13.18 -15.66
N GLY A 46 8.75 12.89 -14.35
CA GLY A 46 8.30 13.86 -13.35
C GLY A 46 6.79 13.92 -13.13
N SER A 47 5.97 13.16 -13.86
CA SER A 47 4.53 13.13 -13.59
C SER A 47 4.24 12.61 -12.18
N ILE A 48 3.39 13.33 -11.45
CA ILE A 48 2.98 12.98 -10.09
C ILE A 48 1.45 13.10 -9.97
N THR A 49 0.83 12.09 -9.37
CA THR A 49 -0.60 12.08 -9.06
C THR A 49 -0.82 11.70 -7.60
N ILE A 50 -1.87 12.26 -6.99
CA ILE A 50 -2.31 11.92 -5.63
C ILE A 50 -3.79 11.57 -5.67
N SER A 51 -4.14 10.36 -5.25
CA SER A 51 -5.51 9.86 -5.26
C SER A 51 -5.92 9.28 -3.92
N TYR A 52 -7.22 9.31 -3.61
CA TYR A 52 -7.74 8.75 -2.37
C TYR A 52 -7.67 7.22 -2.40
N VAL A 53 -7.05 6.61 -1.39
CA VAL A 53 -7.23 5.18 -1.10
C VAL A 53 -8.43 5.03 -0.17
N GLN A 54 -8.37 5.73 0.97
CA GLN A 54 -9.43 5.72 1.99
C GLN A 54 -9.79 7.16 2.36
N PRO A 55 -10.81 7.76 1.72
CA PRO A 55 -11.28 9.08 2.07
C PRO A 55 -11.92 9.10 3.46
N ARG A 56 -11.62 10.12 4.28
CA ARG A 56 -12.33 10.36 5.54
C ARG A 56 -13.82 10.60 5.29
N ALA A 57 -14.65 10.39 6.32
CA ALA A 57 -16.12 10.50 6.23
C ALA A 57 -16.62 11.82 5.61
N GLY A 58 -15.97 12.95 5.94
CA GLY A 58 -16.32 14.25 5.35
C GLY A 58 -16.08 14.34 3.83
N MET A 59 -15.07 13.66 3.31
CA MET A 59 -14.77 13.61 1.88
C MET A 59 -15.69 12.65 1.14
N VAL A 60 -16.06 11.52 1.76
CA VAL A 60 -17.10 10.62 1.23
C VAL A 60 -18.42 11.35 1.07
N LYS A 61 -18.85 12.08 2.12
CA LYS A 61 -20.05 12.94 2.07
C LYS A 61 -19.95 14.03 1.00
N ALA A 62 -18.74 14.44 0.62
CA ALA A 62 -18.50 15.42 -0.44
C ALA A 62 -18.40 14.80 -1.85
N GLY A 63 -18.51 13.47 -1.97
CA GLY A 63 -18.50 12.75 -3.25
C GLY A 63 -17.16 12.07 -3.62
N ALA A 64 -16.16 12.10 -2.74
CA ALA A 64 -14.90 11.37 -2.96
C ALA A 64 -15.05 9.87 -2.65
N ARG A 65 -14.34 9.02 -3.38
CA ARG A 65 -14.28 7.56 -3.20
C ARG A 65 -12.84 7.07 -3.36
N GLY A 66 -12.59 5.79 -3.07
CA GLY A 66 -11.32 5.16 -3.46
C GLY A 66 -11.05 5.35 -4.96
N GLY A 67 -9.83 5.74 -5.31
CA GLY A 67 -9.40 6.13 -6.65
C GLY A 67 -9.77 7.55 -7.08
N SER A 68 -10.51 8.33 -6.28
CA SER A 68 -10.76 9.74 -6.62
C SER A 68 -9.47 10.53 -6.66
N LEU A 69 -9.19 11.16 -7.81
CA LEU A 69 -8.01 12.00 -8.00
C LEU A 69 -8.13 13.29 -7.19
N LEU A 70 -7.19 13.54 -6.29
CA LEU A 70 -7.08 14.82 -5.58
C LEU A 70 -6.17 15.78 -6.35
N PHE A 71 -5.01 15.30 -6.79
CA PHE A 71 -3.99 16.12 -7.43
C PHE A 71 -3.37 15.41 -8.64
N ASP A 72 -3.04 16.18 -9.66
CA ASP A 72 -2.15 15.81 -10.75
C ASP A 72 -1.22 16.97 -11.09
N GLY A 73 0.01 16.65 -11.47
CA GLY A 73 1.02 17.65 -11.72
C GLY A 73 2.38 17.06 -12.06
N PHE A 74 3.41 17.86 -11.81
CA PHE A 74 4.79 17.58 -12.16
C PHE A 74 5.73 17.84 -10.98
N GLU A 75 6.64 16.90 -10.73
CA GLU A 75 7.74 16.98 -9.79
C GLU A 75 9.05 17.17 -10.58
N GLY A 76 9.63 18.36 -10.45
CA GLY A 76 10.88 18.75 -11.11
C GLY A 76 12.13 18.52 -10.25
N PRO A 77 13.30 18.91 -10.77
CA PRO A 77 14.57 18.83 -10.04
C PRO A 77 14.49 19.55 -8.68
N GLY A 78 15.15 18.98 -7.67
CA GLY A 78 15.12 19.53 -6.30
C GLY A 78 13.78 19.34 -5.57
N GLY A 79 12.86 18.53 -6.10
CA GLY A 79 11.60 18.19 -5.45
C GLY A 79 10.52 19.26 -5.56
N ALA A 80 10.68 20.26 -6.45
CA ALA A 80 9.67 21.28 -6.71
C ALA A 80 8.46 20.64 -7.40
N ILE A 81 7.24 20.91 -6.90
CA ILE A 81 6.00 20.33 -7.41
C ILE A 81 5.04 21.44 -7.85
N THR A 82 4.45 21.30 -9.04
CA THR A 82 3.41 22.18 -9.58
C THR A 82 2.27 21.35 -10.16
N GLY A 83 1.02 21.84 -10.07
CA GLY A 83 -0.12 21.11 -10.64
C GLY A 83 -1.48 21.65 -10.22
N GLN A 84 -2.48 20.79 -10.31
CA GLN A 84 -3.85 21.12 -9.92
C GLN A 84 -4.36 20.19 -8.82
N SER A 85 -4.85 20.78 -7.74
CA SER A 85 -5.60 20.09 -6.69
C SER A 85 -7.11 20.24 -6.93
N ARG A 86 -7.93 19.40 -6.30
CA ARG A 86 -9.39 19.36 -6.50
C ARG A 86 -10.15 19.52 -5.19
N LEU A 87 -11.13 20.42 -5.20
CA LEU A 87 -12.14 20.53 -4.14
C LEU A 87 -13.33 19.66 -4.47
N PHE A 88 -13.72 18.78 -3.54
CA PHE A 88 -14.92 17.97 -3.64
C PHE A 88 -16.09 18.65 -2.93
N SER A 89 -17.27 18.59 -3.54
CA SER A 89 -18.50 19.10 -2.97
C SER A 89 -19.69 18.29 -3.48
N ALA A 90 -20.51 17.76 -2.58
CA ALA A 90 -21.74 17.08 -2.98
C ALA A 90 -22.71 18.02 -3.71
N ARG A 91 -22.70 19.31 -3.35
CA ARG A 91 -23.59 20.33 -3.94
C ARG A 91 -23.09 20.84 -5.28
N CYS A 92 -21.79 21.01 -5.42
CA CYS A 92 -21.21 21.74 -6.54
C CYS A 92 -20.22 20.92 -7.38
N GLY A 93 -20.10 19.62 -7.11
CA GLY A 93 -19.16 18.75 -7.80
C GLY A 93 -17.70 19.07 -7.50
N VAL A 94 -16.82 18.58 -8.38
CA VAL A 94 -15.37 18.68 -8.25
C VAL A 94 -14.86 19.92 -8.99
N VAL A 95 -14.01 20.73 -8.36
CA VAL A 95 -13.39 21.91 -8.99
C VAL A 95 -11.88 21.88 -8.80
N PRO A 96 -11.11 22.01 -9.89
CA PRO A 96 -9.67 22.12 -9.80
C PRO A 96 -9.22 23.55 -9.41
N TYR A 97 -8.04 23.65 -8.81
CA TYR A 97 -7.34 24.90 -8.54
C TYR A 97 -5.83 24.65 -8.53
N ALA A 98 -5.07 25.66 -8.97
CA ALA A 98 -3.62 25.55 -9.04
C ALA A 98 -2.99 25.47 -7.65
N VAL A 99 -2.02 24.58 -7.51
CA VAL A 99 -1.18 24.47 -6.31
C VAL A 99 0.28 24.30 -6.71
N SER A 100 1.18 24.76 -5.85
CA SER A 100 2.62 24.56 -5.98
C SER A 100 3.28 24.35 -4.61
N GLY A 101 4.45 23.74 -4.60
CA GLY A 101 5.20 23.50 -3.39
C GLY A 101 6.36 22.56 -3.62
N SER A 102 6.65 21.69 -2.66
CA SER A 102 7.78 20.76 -2.78
C SER A 102 7.66 19.51 -1.92
N ARG A 103 8.44 18.51 -2.29
CA ARG A 103 8.76 17.35 -1.46
C ARG A 103 9.94 17.67 -0.55
N GLN A 104 9.78 17.37 0.73
CA GLN A 104 10.76 17.57 1.79
C GLN A 104 10.88 16.29 2.61
N GLY A 105 11.86 15.45 2.25
CA GLY A 105 11.99 14.10 2.81
C GLY A 105 10.72 13.27 2.59
N ASN A 106 10.08 12.88 3.70
CA ASN A 106 8.87 12.06 3.70
C ASN A 106 7.58 12.89 3.61
N THR A 107 7.66 14.20 3.44
CA THR A 107 6.48 15.09 3.41
C THR A 107 6.37 15.78 2.06
N ILE A 108 5.17 15.88 1.52
CA ILE A 108 4.85 16.75 0.38
C ILE A 108 4.00 17.89 0.92
N ILE A 109 4.39 19.12 0.61
CA ILE A 109 3.67 20.33 1.02
C ILE A 109 3.30 21.09 -0.24
N LEU A 110 2.00 21.26 -0.49
CA LEU A 110 1.46 22.06 -1.59
C LEU A 110 0.63 23.21 -1.05
N ASN A 111 0.72 24.37 -1.69
CA ASN A 111 -0.03 25.57 -1.34
C ASN A 111 -0.78 26.08 -2.56
N GLY A 112 -1.97 26.64 -2.35
CA GLY A 112 -2.69 27.33 -3.39
C GLY A 112 -3.89 28.10 -2.88
N THR A 113 -4.53 28.80 -3.80
CA THR A 113 -5.65 29.69 -3.50
C THR A 113 -6.95 29.00 -3.92
N ALA A 114 -7.58 28.30 -2.98
CA ALA A 114 -8.76 27.47 -3.23
C ALA A 114 -10.05 28.33 -3.31
N PRO A 115 -10.88 28.14 -4.36
CA PRO A 115 -12.13 28.89 -4.50
C PRO A 115 -13.20 28.42 -3.50
N ILE A 116 -13.88 29.36 -2.87
CA ILE A 116 -15.05 29.11 -2.03
C ILE A 116 -16.30 29.44 -2.84
N ARG A 117 -17.23 28.48 -2.90
CA ARG A 117 -18.42 28.57 -3.75
C ARG A 117 -19.69 28.82 -2.95
N GLY A 118 -20.42 29.88 -3.31
CA GLY A 118 -21.69 30.28 -2.70
C GLY A 118 -22.89 29.57 -3.32
N LYS A 119 -24.08 30.16 -3.18
CA LYS A 119 -25.32 29.67 -3.82
C LYS A 119 -25.15 29.62 -5.35
N GLY A 120 -25.69 28.57 -5.99
CA GLY A 120 -25.52 28.35 -7.43
C GLY A 120 -24.09 28.04 -7.89
N CYS A 121 -23.20 27.65 -6.96
CA CYS A 121 -21.85 27.17 -7.23
C CYS A 121 -20.88 28.17 -7.88
N ARG A 122 -21.23 29.47 -7.84
CA ARG A 122 -20.35 30.58 -8.23
C ARG A 122 -19.27 30.79 -7.16
N VAL A 123 -18.05 31.13 -7.60
CA VAL A 123 -16.96 31.52 -6.70
C VAL A 123 -17.32 32.86 -6.06
N VAL A 124 -17.29 32.91 -4.72
CA VAL A 124 -17.63 34.12 -3.96
C VAL A 124 -16.44 34.71 -3.20
N ARG A 125 -15.44 33.87 -2.90
CA ARG A 125 -14.15 34.29 -2.33
C ARG A 125 -13.12 33.19 -2.57
N HIS A 126 -11.88 33.45 -2.19
CA HIS A 126 -10.83 32.45 -2.14
C HIS A 126 -10.33 32.28 -0.71
N ARG A 127 -9.75 31.12 -0.40
CA ARG A 127 -9.00 30.88 0.82
C ARG A 127 -7.61 30.34 0.49
N GLN A 128 -6.64 30.66 1.33
CA GLN A 128 -5.38 29.92 1.29
C GLN A 128 -5.63 28.48 1.72
N ASP A 129 -4.99 27.56 1.01
CA ASP A 129 -5.10 26.14 1.25
C ASP A 129 -3.70 25.53 1.30
N ASN A 130 -3.46 24.73 2.33
CA ASN A 130 -2.20 24.08 2.61
C ASN A 130 -2.44 22.57 2.68
N LEU A 131 -1.91 21.86 1.68
CA LEU A 131 -2.04 20.42 1.56
C LEU A 131 -0.74 19.77 2.00
N VAL A 132 -0.75 19.21 3.21
CA VAL A 132 0.35 18.42 3.74
C VAL A 132 0.03 16.95 3.58
N PHE A 133 0.96 16.23 2.97
CA PHE A 133 0.93 14.77 2.82
C PHE A 133 2.16 14.21 3.51
N THR A 134 1.97 13.35 4.51
CA THR A 134 3.08 12.70 5.20
C THR A 134 3.11 11.23 4.79
N GLN A 135 4.24 10.79 4.24
CA GLN A 135 4.43 9.42 3.81
C GLN A 135 4.19 8.49 5.00
N LEU A 136 3.30 7.53 4.83
CA LEU A 136 3.25 6.39 5.73
C LEU A 136 4.59 5.69 5.57
N ALA A 137 5.37 5.61 6.66
CA ALA A 137 6.64 4.91 6.66
C ALA A 137 6.47 3.59 5.90
N ALA A 138 7.40 3.27 5.00
CA ALA A 138 7.39 2.00 4.30
C ALA A 138 7.42 0.87 5.34
N GLY A 139 6.24 0.40 5.74
CA GLY A 139 6.07 -1.02 6.04
C GLY A 139 6.50 -1.80 4.80
N PRO A 140 6.88 -3.09 4.94
CA PRO A 140 7.44 -3.89 3.86
C PRO A 140 6.71 -3.64 2.54
N GLN A 141 7.49 -3.21 1.55
CA GLN A 141 7.04 -2.75 0.25
C GLN A 141 6.08 -3.75 -0.40
N VAL A 142 4.85 -3.32 -0.71
CA VAL A 142 4.01 -4.04 -1.69
C VAL A 142 4.53 -3.67 -3.08
N ALA A 143 5.54 -4.42 -3.54
CA ALA A 143 5.94 -4.51 -4.94
C ALA A 143 4.85 -5.26 -5.76
N PRO A 144 4.87 -5.22 -7.10
CA PRO A 144 3.69 -5.19 -7.98
C PRO A 144 2.89 -6.52 -8.06
N PRO A 145 1.71 -6.51 -8.70
CA PRO A 145 0.46 -6.99 -8.12
C PRO A 145 0.53 -8.48 -7.75
N GLN A 146 0.59 -8.77 -6.46
CA GLN A 146 0.08 -10.07 -6.03
C GLN A 146 -1.43 -10.05 -6.25
N CYS A 147 -1.90 -10.92 -7.14
CA CYS A 147 -3.32 -11.08 -7.41
C CYS A 147 -4.12 -11.26 -6.11
N PRO A 148 -5.41 -10.87 -6.08
CA PRO A 148 -6.23 -11.02 -4.88
C PRO A 148 -6.14 -12.45 -4.32
N PRO A 149 -6.22 -12.67 -2.99
CA PRO A 149 -6.19 -14.01 -2.42
C PRO A 149 -7.21 -14.94 -3.08
N GLY A 150 -6.76 -16.13 -3.47
CA GLY A 150 -7.54 -17.00 -4.35
C GLY A 150 -7.51 -16.57 -5.81
N PHE A 151 -6.47 -15.86 -6.26
CA PHE A 151 -6.15 -15.65 -7.67
C PHE A 151 -4.63 -15.74 -7.92
N VAL A 152 -4.21 -16.20 -9.11
CA VAL A 152 -2.80 -16.20 -9.54
C VAL A 152 -2.58 -15.33 -10.78
N LEU A 153 -1.38 -14.77 -10.93
CA LEU A 153 -1.02 -13.91 -12.06
C LEU A 153 -0.61 -14.78 -13.27
N SER A 154 -1.36 -14.70 -14.37
CA SER A 154 -1.05 -15.39 -15.62
C SER A 154 -1.32 -14.45 -16.80
N GLY A 155 -0.31 -14.22 -17.66
CA GLY A 155 -0.43 -13.32 -18.82
C GLY A 155 -0.76 -11.86 -18.49
N GLY A 156 -0.46 -11.39 -17.27
CA GLY A 156 -0.78 -10.03 -16.82
C GLY A 156 -2.21 -9.84 -16.28
N GLN A 157 -2.98 -10.93 -16.11
CA GLN A 157 -4.31 -10.91 -15.50
C GLN A 157 -4.40 -11.86 -14.30
N CYS A 158 -5.30 -11.54 -13.36
CA CYS A 158 -5.55 -12.35 -12.18
C CYS A 158 -6.68 -13.37 -12.44
N ILE A 159 -6.39 -14.67 -12.30
CA ILE A 159 -7.35 -15.78 -12.50
C ILE A 159 -7.69 -16.47 -11.17
N ARG A 160 -8.97 -16.78 -10.89
CA ARG A 160 -9.42 -17.36 -9.59
C ARG A 160 -8.85 -18.77 -9.35
N VAL A 161 -8.22 -18.98 -8.19
CA VAL A 161 -8.02 -20.27 -7.55
C VAL A 161 -9.32 -20.65 -6.81
N GLY A 162 -9.78 -21.90 -6.98
CA GLY A 162 -11.07 -22.37 -6.49
C GLY A 162 -11.37 -22.06 -5.01
N ALA A 163 -12.61 -21.61 -4.79
CA ALA A 163 -13.32 -21.22 -3.56
C ALA A 163 -12.73 -21.62 -2.18
N GLY A 164 -12.58 -20.60 -1.30
CA GLY A 164 -12.81 -20.75 0.15
C GLY A 164 -11.86 -19.99 1.10
N ALA A 165 -12.10 -18.70 1.40
CA ALA A 165 -11.65 -18.03 2.65
C ALA A 165 -12.30 -16.63 2.83
N PRO A 166 -12.68 -16.20 4.06
CA PRO A 166 -13.17 -14.84 4.35
C PRO A 166 -12.03 -13.80 4.43
N ALA A 167 -12.37 -12.52 4.25
CA ALA A 167 -11.42 -11.39 4.12
C ALA A 167 -10.60 -11.08 5.40
N PRO A 168 -9.32 -10.63 5.29
CA PRO A 168 -8.46 -10.32 6.44
C PRO A 168 -8.72 -8.93 7.06
N ILE A 169 -8.66 -8.86 8.40
CA ILE A 169 -8.57 -7.65 9.24
C ILE A 169 -7.14 -7.07 9.11
N PRO A 170 -6.92 -5.72 9.15
CA PRO A 170 -5.59 -5.12 8.96
C PRO A 170 -4.53 -5.67 9.92
N GLN A 171 -3.42 -6.15 9.36
CA GLN A 171 -2.22 -6.61 10.05
C GLN A 171 -1.44 -5.44 10.65
N PRO A 172 -1.17 -5.38 11.98
CA PRO A 172 -0.25 -4.39 12.55
C PRO A 172 1.21 -4.75 12.25
N ALA A 173 2.04 -3.73 12.05
CA ALA A 173 3.45 -3.89 11.70
C ALA A 173 4.26 -4.68 12.76
N PRO A 174 5.22 -5.53 12.37
CA PRO A 174 6.12 -6.21 13.30
C PRO A 174 6.99 -5.21 14.08
N GLY A 175 7.07 -5.33 15.41
CA GLY A 175 8.18 -4.75 16.20
C GLY A 175 7.84 -3.63 17.19
N ALA A 176 6.57 -3.32 17.48
CA ALA A 176 6.20 -2.18 18.34
C ALA A 176 5.99 -2.51 19.84
N GLY A 177 6.29 -3.73 20.31
CA GLY A 177 6.24 -4.07 21.75
C GLY A 177 6.37 -5.56 22.05
N ASP A 178 6.42 -5.96 23.32
CA ASP A 178 6.70 -7.35 23.73
C ASP A 178 5.48 -8.28 23.83
N TRP A 179 4.27 -7.78 23.54
CA TRP A 179 3.03 -8.51 23.77
C TRP A 179 2.52 -9.24 22.53
N TYR A 180 2.08 -10.48 22.74
CA TYR A 180 1.49 -11.34 21.72
C TYR A 180 0.04 -11.65 22.11
N ALA A 181 -0.87 -11.57 21.15
CA ALA A 181 -2.21 -12.13 21.28
C ALA A 181 -2.18 -13.60 20.84
N ILE A 182 -2.65 -14.52 21.68
CA ILE A 182 -2.56 -15.97 21.48
C ILE A 182 -3.98 -16.54 21.47
N ALA A 183 -4.37 -17.15 20.36
CA ALA A 183 -5.69 -17.76 20.14
C ALA A 183 -5.60 -19.30 20.15
N GLY A 184 -4.85 -19.83 21.12
CA GLY A 184 -4.71 -21.26 21.38
C GLY A 184 -3.27 -21.77 21.31
N SER A 185 -3.02 -22.86 22.02
CA SER A 185 -1.75 -23.60 22.02
C SER A 185 -2.02 -25.06 21.66
N MET A 186 -1.28 -25.58 20.68
CA MET A 186 -1.52 -26.86 20.04
C MET A 186 -0.27 -27.73 20.08
N ARG A 187 -0.47 -29.06 20.00
CA ARG A 187 0.62 -30.04 20.10
C ARG A 187 1.43 -30.14 18.82
N THR A 188 0.79 -29.88 17.69
CA THR A 188 1.41 -30.00 16.36
C THR A 188 1.26 -28.72 15.56
N GLN A 189 2.19 -28.52 14.62
CA GLN A 189 2.16 -27.38 13.69
C GLN A 189 0.90 -27.38 12.84
N ALA A 190 0.42 -28.55 12.40
CA ALA A 190 -0.79 -28.69 11.61
C ALA A 190 -2.06 -28.23 12.36
N GLN A 191 -2.17 -28.55 13.65
CA GLN A 191 -3.25 -28.07 14.50
C GLN A 191 -3.20 -26.54 14.65
N ALA A 192 -1.99 -25.97 14.80
CA ALA A 192 -1.78 -24.53 14.82
C ALA A 192 -2.17 -23.84 13.52
N GLN A 193 -1.81 -24.45 12.38
CA GLN A 193 -2.22 -23.95 11.07
C GLN A 193 -3.75 -23.99 10.90
N ALA A 194 -4.39 -25.09 11.31
CA ALA A 194 -5.85 -25.18 11.29
C ALA A 194 -6.52 -24.09 12.13
N ARG A 195 -5.96 -23.75 13.30
CA ARG A 195 -6.45 -22.64 14.14
C ARG A 195 -6.28 -21.28 13.45
N VAL A 196 -5.13 -21.01 12.84
CA VAL A 196 -4.91 -19.78 12.06
C VAL A 196 -5.92 -19.67 10.90
N ASN A 197 -6.20 -20.78 10.22
CA ASN A 197 -7.20 -20.81 9.15
C ASN A 197 -8.61 -20.49 9.68
N GLN A 198 -8.98 -21.02 10.85
CA GLN A 198 -10.26 -20.72 11.52
C GLN A 198 -10.39 -19.25 11.98
N LEU A 199 -9.26 -18.60 12.29
CA LEU A 199 -9.21 -17.19 12.66
C LEU A 199 -9.38 -16.26 11.45
N GLY A 200 -9.47 -16.82 10.24
CA GLY A 200 -9.68 -16.07 9.01
C GLY A 200 -8.40 -15.54 8.37
N GLY A 201 -7.22 -16.06 8.78
CA GLY A 201 -5.93 -15.56 8.30
C GLY A 201 -5.68 -14.09 8.67
N GLY A 202 -4.70 -13.45 8.03
CA GLY A 202 -4.27 -12.08 8.36
C GLY A 202 -3.14 -12.06 9.38
N ALA A 203 -3.28 -11.31 10.49
CA ALA A 203 -2.19 -11.14 11.46
C ALA A 203 -1.91 -12.34 12.35
N TRP A 204 -2.75 -13.37 12.26
CA TRP A 204 -2.58 -14.62 12.95
C TRP A 204 -1.59 -15.50 12.17
N TYR A 205 -0.50 -15.89 12.82
CA TYR A 205 0.50 -16.81 12.29
C TYR A 205 0.84 -17.88 13.33
N ILE A 206 1.56 -18.92 12.90
CA ILE A 206 2.02 -19.97 13.79
C ILE A 206 3.39 -19.62 14.37
N MET A 207 3.56 -19.81 15.68
CA MET A 207 4.85 -19.63 16.34
C MET A 207 5.17 -20.84 17.21
N ASN A 208 6.43 -21.27 17.20
CA ASN A 208 6.87 -22.32 18.12
C ASN A 208 7.17 -21.68 19.47
N THR A 209 6.64 -22.23 20.56
CA THR A 209 6.84 -21.64 21.89
C THR A 209 8.28 -21.69 22.38
N ALA A 210 9.15 -22.53 21.78
CA ALA A 210 10.59 -22.54 22.06
C ALA A 210 11.27 -21.20 21.72
N GLN A 211 10.65 -20.38 20.87
CA GLN A 211 11.17 -19.07 20.48
C GLN A 211 10.96 -18.01 21.58
N CYS A 212 10.20 -18.32 22.63
CA CYS A 212 9.88 -17.39 23.71
C CYS A 212 10.22 -18.01 25.08
N PRO A 213 11.21 -17.47 25.82
CA PRO A 213 11.61 -17.99 27.12
C PRO A 213 10.48 -18.10 28.15
N ASN A 214 9.54 -17.15 28.15
CA ASN A 214 8.41 -17.16 29.08
C ASN A 214 7.27 -18.10 28.68
N PHE A 215 7.36 -18.75 27.51
CA PHE A 215 6.36 -19.70 27.06
C PHE A 215 6.78 -21.12 27.44
N ARG A 216 5.80 -21.96 27.78
CA ARG A 216 6.07 -23.37 28.00
C ARG A 216 6.52 -24.00 26.68
N ASN A 217 7.71 -24.60 26.66
CA ASN A 217 8.28 -25.23 25.48
C ASN A 217 7.44 -26.45 25.03
N GLY A 218 7.51 -26.79 23.73
CA GLY A 218 6.89 -27.98 23.14
C GLY A 218 5.49 -27.76 22.54
N TYR A 219 5.10 -26.52 22.23
CA TYR A 219 3.80 -26.21 21.64
C TYR A 219 3.93 -25.30 20.41
N TRP A 220 2.90 -25.36 19.57
CA TRP A 220 2.69 -24.45 18.47
C TRP A 220 1.49 -23.56 18.78
N ILE A 221 1.65 -22.24 18.70
CA ILE A 221 0.59 -21.28 19.03
C ILE A 221 0.09 -20.57 17.79
N ALA A 222 -1.21 -20.28 17.74
CA ALA A 222 -1.78 -19.35 16.78
C ALA A 222 -1.73 -17.96 17.42
N THR A 223 -0.89 -17.09 16.88
CA THR A 223 -0.48 -15.86 17.55
C THR A 223 -0.46 -14.66 16.61
N ALA A 224 -0.57 -13.45 17.17
CA ALA A 224 -0.40 -12.19 16.48
C ALA A 224 0.45 -11.25 17.35
N GLY A 225 1.41 -10.54 16.76
CA GLY A 225 2.40 -9.72 17.46
C GLY A 225 3.72 -9.66 16.68
N PRO A 226 4.79 -9.05 17.22
CA PRO A 226 4.86 -8.33 18.49
C PRO A 226 4.09 -6.99 18.51
N PHE A 227 3.36 -6.70 19.59
CA PHE A 227 2.52 -5.50 19.76
C PHE A 227 2.77 -4.77 21.09
N SER A 228 2.29 -3.53 21.20
CA SER A 228 2.05 -2.91 22.50
C SER A 228 0.96 -3.67 23.28
N LYS A 229 0.93 -3.53 24.61
CA LYS A 229 -0.07 -4.22 25.46
C LYS A 229 -1.52 -3.94 25.03
N GLY A 230 -1.87 -2.68 24.74
CA GLY A 230 -3.23 -2.29 24.33
C GLY A 230 -3.62 -2.85 22.96
N GLN A 231 -2.67 -2.93 22.03
CA GLN A 231 -2.87 -3.55 20.72
C GLN A 231 -3.08 -5.07 20.85
N ALA A 232 -2.26 -5.75 21.66
CA ALA A 232 -2.46 -7.17 21.95
C ALA A 232 -3.83 -7.43 22.61
N GLN A 233 -4.26 -6.59 23.54
CA GLN A 233 -5.60 -6.70 24.15
C GLN A 233 -6.70 -6.61 23.09
N SER A 234 -6.61 -5.63 22.20
CA SER A 234 -7.58 -5.42 21.12
C SER A 234 -7.62 -6.60 20.16
N TYR A 235 -6.45 -7.16 19.82
CA TYR A 235 -6.35 -8.35 18.97
C TYR A 235 -6.88 -9.61 19.64
N SER A 236 -6.58 -9.84 20.92
CA SER A 236 -7.12 -10.97 21.67
C SER A 236 -8.64 -10.92 21.79
N ALA A 237 -9.23 -9.73 21.92
CA ALA A 237 -10.68 -9.55 21.96
C ALA A 237 -11.36 -10.03 20.67
N SER A 238 -10.72 -9.85 19.50
CA SER A 238 -11.24 -10.34 18.21
C SER A 238 -11.31 -11.88 18.12
N ALA A 239 -10.48 -12.58 18.89
CA ALA A 239 -10.41 -14.04 18.94
C ALA A 239 -10.95 -14.62 20.27
N LYS A 240 -11.72 -13.84 21.04
CA LYS A 240 -12.24 -14.25 22.36
C LYS A 240 -13.02 -15.57 22.32
N ARG A 241 -13.72 -15.85 21.21
CA ARG A 241 -14.45 -17.11 20.98
C ARG A 241 -13.56 -18.37 21.01
N TYR A 242 -12.25 -18.20 20.89
CA TYR A 242 -11.24 -19.27 20.94
C TYR A 242 -10.45 -19.27 22.27
N GLY A 243 -10.90 -18.53 23.28
CA GLY A 243 -10.20 -18.40 24.56
C GLY A 243 -8.90 -17.59 24.44
N ALA A 244 -8.86 -16.63 23.52
CA ALA A 244 -7.65 -15.86 23.25
C ALA A 244 -7.24 -14.98 24.44
N TYR A 245 -5.93 -14.90 24.68
CA TYR A 245 -5.32 -14.12 25.76
C TYR A 245 -4.08 -13.40 25.24
N ILE A 246 -3.43 -12.60 26.09
CA ILE A 246 -2.19 -11.90 25.76
C ILE A 246 -1.03 -12.35 26.65
N LYS A 247 0.18 -12.41 26.11
CA LYS A 247 1.39 -12.78 26.87
C LYS A 247 2.66 -12.17 26.29
N THR A 248 3.66 -11.93 27.12
CA THR A 248 4.99 -11.48 26.70
C THR A 248 5.92 -12.64 26.39
N CYS A 249 6.74 -12.48 25.36
CA CYS A 249 7.74 -13.49 24.96
C CYS A 249 8.97 -13.47 25.88
N ASN A 250 9.34 -12.26 26.34
CA ASN A 250 10.36 -11.97 27.36
C ASN A 250 9.77 -11.97 28.76
#